data_AF-A0A1D7XVH5-F1
#
_entry.id   AF-A0A1D7XVH5-F1
#
_cell.length_a   1.000
_cell.length_b   1.000
_cell.length_c   1.000
_cell.angle_alpha   90.00
_cell.angle_beta   90.00
_cell.angle_gamma   90.00
#
_symmetry.space_group_name_H-M   'P 1'
#
loop_
_entity.id
_entity.type
_entity.pdbx_description
1 polymer ?
#
loop_
_entity_poly.entity_id
_entity_poly.type
_entity_poly.pdbx_seq_one_letter_code
_entity_poly.pdbx_strand_id
1 'polypeptide(L)'
;MLITDITISPDSSLILYQVPFGLTKSPSKAWKEVLMETWQSIIQHNESVSNNVIWVFHNRIMIDKVSIELVKNELETLLAVAIEKTNKQMKMRSQLVI
;
A
#
# COMPACT_ATOMS: atom_id res chain seq x y z
N MET A 1 -7.22 -9.53 25.08
CA MET A 1 -6.47 -10.30 24.07
C MET A 1 -5.00 -10.20 24.42
N LEU A 2 -4.37 -11.29 24.83
CA LEU A 2 -2.93 -11.34 25.14
C LEU A 2 -2.23 -11.95 23.94
N ILE A 3 -1.25 -11.25 23.39
CA ILE A 3 -0.38 -11.82 22.35
C ILE A 3 0.61 -12.72 23.09
N THR A 4 0.51 -14.03 22.89
CA THR A 4 1.33 -15.01 23.62
C THR A 4 2.61 -15.38 22.87
N ASP A 5 2.61 -15.27 21.54
CA ASP A 5 3.72 -15.73 20.71
C ASP A 5 3.92 -14.83 19.49
N ILE A 6 5.19 -14.51 19.19
CA ILE A 6 5.63 -13.82 17.97
C ILE A 6 6.63 -14.75 17.29
N THR A 7 6.25 -15.28 16.13
CA THR A 7 7.11 -16.16 15.33
C THR A 7 7.73 -15.36 14.19
N ILE A 8 9.06 -15.33 14.12
CA ILE A 8 9.80 -14.71 13.01
C ILE A 8 10.20 -15.83 12.05
N SER A 9 9.53 -15.93 10.90
CA SER A 9 9.95 -16.84 9.83
C SER A 9 11.01 -16.14 8.96
N PRO A 10 12.24 -16.66 8.88
CA PRO A 10 13.23 -16.15 7.95
C PRO A 10 12.96 -16.78 6.56
N ASP A 11 11.89 -16.35 5.88
CA ASP A 11 11.67 -16.72 4.48
C ASP A 11 12.36 -15.72 3.55
N SER A 12 13.44 -16.21 2.95
CA SER A 12 14.32 -15.49 2.04
C SER A 12 13.75 -15.44 0.62
N SER A 13 13.16 -14.29 0.28
CA SER A 13 12.93 -13.76 -1.08
C SER A 13 12.04 -12.51 -1.05
N LEU A 14 11.51 -12.14 0.13
CA LEU A 14 10.64 -11.00 0.32
C LEU A 14 11.40 -9.77 0.84
N ILE A 15 11.09 -8.61 0.27
CA ILE A 15 11.77 -7.34 0.55
C ILE A 15 10.74 -6.30 0.99
N LEU A 16 11.14 -5.47 1.96
CA LEU A 16 10.44 -4.24 2.32
C LEU A 16 10.85 -3.12 1.36
N TYR A 17 9.94 -2.69 0.51
CA TYR A 17 10.13 -1.51 -0.34
C TYR A 17 9.69 -0.24 0.40
N GLN A 18 10.56 0.76 0.40
CA GLN A 18 10.24 2.10 0.87
C GLN A 18 10.24 3.04 -0.32
N VAL A 19 9.06 3.52 -0.69
CA VAL A 19 8.91 4.48 -1.78
C VAL A 19 8.77 5.88 -1.18
N PRO A 20 9.80 6.75 -1.31
CA PRO A 20 9.62 8.16 -1.00
C PRO A 20 8.67 8.75 -2.04
N PHE A 21 7.66 9.48 -1.59
CA PHE A 21 6.74 10.14 -2.51
C PHE A 21 6.50 11.58 -2.06
N GLY A 22 6.54 12.49 -3.04
CA GLY A 22 6.31 13.91 -2.83
C GLY A 22 4.84 14.16 -2.59
N LEU A 23 4.45 14.34 -1.34
CA LEU A 23 3.11 14.75 -0.99
C LEU A 23 2.99 16.27 -0.99
N THR A 24 2.04 16.80 -1.77
CA THR A 24 1.65 18.21 -1.66
C THR A 24 0.92 18.51 -0.35
N LYS A 25 0.35 17.48 0.29
CA LYS A 25 -0.31 17.53 1.61
C LYS A 25 -0.07 16.24 2.38
N SER A 26 0.14 16.35 3.69
CA SER A 26 0.24 15.18 4.57
C SER A 26 -0.99 14.27 4.44
N PRO A 27 -0.82 12.94 4.36
CA PRO A 27 -1.94 12.04 4.09
C PRO A 27 -2.78 11.89 5.36
N SER A 28 -4.08 12.21 5.26
CA SER A 28 -5.02 12.07 6.39
C SER A 28 -5.26 10.60 6.74
N LYS A 29 -5.76 10.34 7.96
CA LYS A 29 -6.14 8.98 8.38
C LYS A 29 -7.06 8.31 7.37
N ALA A 30 -8.11 9.00 6.94
CA ALA A 30 -9.06 8.50 5.95
C ALA A 30 -8.39 8.19 4.61
N TRP A 31 -7.46 9.03 4.15
CA TRP A 31 -6.72 8.76 2.91
C TRP A 31 -5.89 7.47 3.02
N LYS A 32 -5.22 7.25 4.17
CA LYS A 32 -4.43 6.04 4.41
C LYS A 32 -5.29 4.77 4.42
N GLU A 33 -6.44 4.83 5.06
CA GLU A 33 -7.40 3.70 5.09
C GLU A 33 -7.90 3.37 3.68
N VAL A 34 -8.29 4.38 2.90
CA VAL A 34 -8.71 4.19 1.50
C VAL A 34 -7.57 3.64 0.63
N LEU A 35 -6.32 4.06 0.86
CA LEU A 35 -5.17 3.50 0.15
C LEU A 35 -5.01 2.01 0.44
N MET A 36 -5.09 1.60 1.71
CA MET A 36 -4.95 0.20 2.11
C MET A 36 -6.04 -0.67 1.47
N GLU A 37 -7.30 -0.22 1.50
CA GLU A 37 -8.42 -0.90 0.85
C GLU A 37 -8.26 -0.97 -0.67
N THR A 38 -7.87 0.14 -1.29
CA THR A 38 -7.67 0.24 -2.74
C THR A 38 -6.52 -0.65 -3.21
N TRP A 39 -5.42 -0.67 -2.47
CA TRP A 39 -4.28 -1.54 -2.74
C TRP A 39 -4.70 -3.01 -2.71
N GLN A 40 -5.36 -3.46 -1.64
CA GLN A 40 -5.83 -4.83 -1.51
C GLN A 40 -6.72 -5.23 -2.69
N SER A 41 -7.64 -4.36 -3.10
CA SER A 41 -8.51 -4.59 -4.26
C SER A 41 -7.75 -4.70 -5.58
N ILE A 42 -6.62 -4.00 -5.75
CA ILE A 42 -5.78 -4.09 -6.95
C ILE A 42 -5.01 -5.40 -6.98
N ILE A 43 -4.41 -5.80 -5.85
CA ILE A 43 -3.49 -6.94 -5.80
C ILE A 43 -4.18 -8.29 -5.62
N GLN A 44 -5.45 -8.33 -5.19
CA GLN A 44 -6.15 -9.59 -4.89
C GLN A 44 -6.23 -10.57 -6.07
N HIS A 45 -6.11 -10.08 -7.31
CA HIS A 45 -6.16 -10.89 -8.52
C HIS A 45 -4.79 -11.15 -9.15
N ASN A 46 -3.71 -10.65 -8.55
CA ASN A 46 -2.35 -10.85 -9.04
C ASN A 46 -1.58 -11.69 -8.02
N GLU A 47 -1.46 -12.99 -8.30
CA GLU A 47 -0.85 -13.96 -7.39
C GLU A 47 0.55 -13.55 -6.91
N SER A 48 1.34 -12.91 -7.79
CA SER A 48 2.72 -12.47 -7.49
C SER A 48 2.81 -11.39 -6.42
N VAL A 49 1.74 -10.64 -6.19
CA VAL A 49 1.69 -9.50 -5.27
C VAL A 49 0.54 -9.57 -4.28
N SER A 50 -0.25 -10.64 -4.32
CA SER A 50 -1.48 -10.83 -3.53
C SER A 50 -1.28 -10.79 -2.01
N ASN A 51 -0.06 -11.06 -1.55
CA ASN A 51 0.33 -11.03 -0.14
C ASN A 51 1.00 -9.70 0.29
N ASN A 52 1.17 -8.74 -0.62
CA ASN A 52 1.83 -7.48 -0.33
C ASN A 52 0.99 -6.63 0.62
N VAL A 53 1.64 -6.08 1.66
CA VAL A 53 0.96 -5.19 2.61
C VAL A 53 1.47 -3.77 2.43
N ILE A 54 0.57 -2.79 2.34
CA ILE A 54 0.92 -1.37 2.16
C ILE A 54 0.60 -0.55 3.41
N TRP A 55 1.48 0.39 3.74
CA TRP A 55 1.24 1.41 4.77
C TRP A 55 1.82 2.76 4.37
N VAL A 56 1.34 3.81 5.02
CA VAL A 56 1.84 5.18 4.80
C VAL A 56 2.32 5.77 6.10
N PHE A 57 3.62 6.04 6.15
CA PHE A 57 4.29 6.65 7.29
C PHE A 57 4.90 7.98 6.88
N HIS A 58 4.43 9.09 7.47
CA HIS A 58 4.81 10.45 7.09
C HIS A 58 4.69 10.69 5.58
N ASN A 59 5.82 10.83 4.89
CA ASN A 59 5.97 11.06 3.45
C ASN A 59 6.51 9.83 2.70
N ARG A 60 6.32 8.63 3.27
CA ARG A 60 6.79 7.37 2.70
C ARG A 60 5.66 6.36 2.62
N ILE A 61 5.60 5.64 1.51
CA ILE A 61 4.81 4.43 1.38
C ILE A 61 5.74 3.26 1.62
N MET A 62 5.30 2.35 2.49
CA MET A 62 5.97 1.10 2.78
C MET A 62 5.16 -0.03 2.17
N ILE A 63 5.81 -0.89 1.39
CA ILE A 63 5.22 -2.09 0.81
C ILE A 63 6.05 -3.27 1.27
N ASP A 64 5.45 -4.13 2.09
CA ASP A 64 6.08 -5.32 2.64
C ASP A 64 5.66 -6.58 1.88
N LYS A 65 6.43 -7.65 2.07
CA LYS A 65 6.26 -8.97 1.43
C LYS A 65 6.38 -8.95 -0.09
N VAL A 66 7.14 -8.00 -0.63
CA VAL A 66 7.38 -7.91 -2.08
C VAL A 66 8.39 -8.95 -2.49
N SER A 67 8.04 -9.84 -3.42
CA SER A 67 9.01 -10.78 -4.01
C SER A 67 10.16 -10.04 -4.68
N ILE A 68 11.40 -10.49 -4.48
CA ILE A 68 12.60 -10.00 -5.17
C ILE A 68 12.51 -10.19 -6.69
N GLU A 69 11.71 -11.15 -7.13
CA GLU A 69 11.46 -11.43 -8.55
C GLU A 69 10.48 -10.43 -9.18
N LEU A 70 9.79 -9.63 -8.36
CA LEU A 70 8.89 -8.60 -8.86
C LEU A 70 9.70 -7.53 -9.59
N VAL A 71 9.34 -7.28 -10.85
CA VAL A 71 9.96 -6.23 -11.64
C VAL A 71 9.64 -4.89 -11.00
N LYS A 72 10.66 -4.13 -10.59
CA LYS A 72 10.52 -2.81 -9.94
C LYS A 72 9.49 -1.90 -10.63
N ASN A 73 9.48 -1.89 -11.96
CA ASN A 73 8.54 -1.09 -12.77
C ASN A 73 7.07 -1.53 -12.61
N GLU A 74 6.82 -2.82 -12.37
CA GLU A 74 5.47 -3.34 -12.10
C GLU A 74 4.96 -2.81 -10.76
N LEU A 75 5.80 -2.87 -9.72
CA LEU A 75 5.47 -2.34 -8.39
C LEU A 75 5.18 -0.84 -8.44
N GLU A 76 6.03 -0.07 -9.13
CA GLU A 76 5.84 1.38 -9.30
C GLU A 76 4.53 1.70 -10.03
N THR A 77 4.20 0.92 -11.07
CA THR A 77 2.94 1.07 -11.83
C THR A 77 1.73 0.77 -10.96
N LEU A 78 1.75 -0.35 -10.21
CA LEU A 78 0.68 -0.72 -9.29
C LEU A 78 0.48 0.35 -8.21
N LEU A 79 1.58 0.88 -7.67
CA LEU A 79 1.54 1.94 -6.68
C LEU A 79 0.94 3.24 -7.24
N ALA A 80 1.34 3.63 -8.45
CA ALA A 80 0.79 4.82 -9.12
C ALA A 80 -0.74 4.69 -9.33
N VAL A 81 -1.20 3.52 -9.80
CA VAL A 81 -2.63 3.23 -9.98
C VAL A 81 -3.39 3.27 -8.65
N ALA A 82 -2.81 2.72 -7.57
CA ALA A 82 -3.41 2.73 -6.25
C ALA A 82 -3.58 4.17 -5.72
N ILE A 83 -2.55 5.00 -5.88
CA ILE A 83 -2.58 6.42 -5.46
C ILE A 83 -3.62 7.19 -6.27
N GLU A 84 -3.68 7.01 -7.59
CA GLU A 84 -4.63 7.68 -8.46
C GLU A 84 -6.09 7.33 -8.08
N LYS A 85 -6.38 6.04 -7.91
CA LYS A 85 -7.70 5.57 -7.48
C LYS A 85 -8.08 6.10 -6.09
N THR A 86 -7.14 6.11 -5.14
CA THR A 86 -7.34 6.66 -3.80
C THR A 86 -7.70 8.14 -3.86
N ASN A 87 -6.94 8.93 -4.63
CA ASN A 87 -7.20 10.36 -4.80
C ASN A 87 -8.57 10.62 -5.44
N LYS A 88 -8.95 9.83 -6.44
CA LYS A 88 -10.27 9.92 -7.08
C LYS A 88 -11.40 9.64 -6.10
N GLN A 89 -11.29 8.59 -5.28
CA GLN A 89 -12.27 8.26 -4.25
C GLN A 89 -12.38 9.37 -3.18
N MET A 90 -11.25 9.90 -2.72
CA MET A 90 -11.24 10.98 -1.73
C MET A 90 -11.89 12.25 -2.26
N LYS A 91 -11.69 12.58 -3.54
CA LYS A 91 -12.37 13.70 -4.19
C LYS A 91 -13.88 13.48 -4.25
N MET A 92 -14.35 12.28 -4.61
CA MET A 92 -15.77 11.96 -4.62
C MET A 92 -16.40 12.06 -3.23
N ARG A 93 -15.74 11.52 -2.19
CA ARG A 93 -16.22 11.61 -0.81
C ARG A 93 -16.32 13.07 -0.34
N SER A 94 -15.35 13.92 -0.69
CA SER A 94 -15.41 15.34 -0.34
C SER A 94 -16.56 16.11 -1.02
N GLN A 95 -17.03 15.63 -2.18
CA GLN A 95 -18.14 16.24 -2.91
C GLN A 95 -19.52 15.79 -2.40
N LEU A 96 -19.59 14.71 -1.61
CA LEU A 96 -20.84 14.18 -1.04
C LEU A 96 -21.17 14.81 0.33
N VAL A 97 -20.23 15.53 0.94
CA VAL A 97 -20.47 16.34 2.14
C VAL A 97 -21.05 17.68 1.68
N ILE A 98 -22.35 17.69 1.36
CA ILE A 98 -23.17 18.88 1.08
C ILE A 98 -24.25 18.94 2.15
#